data_AF-A0A2N5IAL4-F1
#
_entry.id   AF-A0A2N5IAL4-F1
#
_cell.length_a   1.000
_cell.length_b   1.000
_cell.length_c   1.000
_cell.angle_alpha   90.00
_cell.angle_beta   90.00
_cell.angle_gamma   90.00
#
_symmetry.space_group_name_H-M   'P 1'
#
loop_
_entity.id
_entity.type
_entity.pdbx_description
1 polymer ?
#
loop_
_entity_poly.entity_id
_entity_poly.type
_entity_poly.pdbx_seq_one_letter_code
_entity_poly.pdbx_strand_id
1 'polypeptide(L)'
;MTAKEAFEKLGYVQKLYKNESNPYSDGIQYIKRDKDSEMDRVGMISTKYIEFYYLHKELLIYNKYEHRDGKTTNSDSGALSLEEFNAVQKQIQELQWQTHS
;
A
#
# COMPACT_ATOMS: atom_id res chain seq x y z
N MET A 1 -15.90 4.59 -11.14
CA MET A 1 -15.12 3.91 -10.09
C MET A 1 -13.86 4.71 -9.85
N THR A 2 -13.48 5.05 -8.63
CA THR A 2 -12.21 5.73 -8.25
C THR A 2 -11.12 4.70 -7.90
N ALA A 3 -9.86 5.13 -7.75
CA ALA A 3 -8.79 4.27 -7.23
C ALA A 3 -9.14 3.72 -5.84
N LYS A 4 -9.66 4.58 -4.96
CA LYS A 4 -10.13 4.20 -3.62
C LYS A 4 -11.16 3.06 -3.68
N GLU A 5 -12.20 3.20 -4.51
CA GLU A 5 -13.23 2.18 -4.65
C GLU A 5 -12.67 0.85 -5.22
N ALA A 6 -11.68 0.92 -6.11
CA ALA A 6 -11.02 -0.28 -6.63
C ALA A 6 -10.22 -1.00 -5.53
N PHE A 7 -9.45 -0.27 -4.73
CA PHE A 7 -8.72 -0.82 -3.60
C PHE A 7 -9.64 -1.38 -2.51
N GLU A 8 -10.74 -0.69 -2.17
CA GLU A 8 -11.73 -1.16 -1.20
C GLU A 8 -12.34 -2.51 -1.61
N LYS A 9 -12.65 -2.70 -2.91
CA LYS A 9 -13.13 -3.98 -3.44
C LYS A 9 -12.11 -5.11 -3.30
N LEU A 10 -10.82 -4.78 -3.31
CA LEU A 10 -9.73 -5.74 -3.11
C LEU A 10 -9.42 -6.00 -1.63
N GLY A 11 -10.15 -5.37 -0.71
CA GLY A 11 -10.00 -5.52 0.74
C GLY A 11 -9.00 -4.57 1.38
N TYR A 12 -8.57 -3.53 0.67
CA TYR A 12 -7.69 -2.51 1.23
C TYR A 12 -8.48 -1.43 1.96
N VAL A 13 -7.85 -0.87 2.99
CA VAL A 13 -8.29 0.34 3.68
C VAL A 13 -7.36 1.48 3.33
N GLN A 14 -7.91 2.61 2.89
CA GLN A 14 -7.13 3.82 2.64
C GLN A 14 -6.86 4.56 3.95
N LYS A 15 -5.62 4.99 4.14
CA LYS A 15 -5.20 5.98 5.13
C LYS A 15 -4.52 7.15 4.43
N LEU A 16 -4.74 8.35 4.97
CA LEU A 16 -3.98 9.53 4.58
C LEU A 16 -2.83 9.65 5.57
N TYR A 17 -1.61 9.54 5.06
CA TYR A 17 -0.43 9.81 5.85
C TYR A 17 -0.18 11.31 5.82
N LYS A 18 -0.23 11.95 6.99
CA LYS A 18 0.22 13.32 7.17
C LYS A 18 1.45 13.29 8.06
N ASN A 19 2.59 13.68 7.52
CA ASN A 19 3.80 13.72 8.32
C ASN A 19 3.94 15.13 8.90
N GLU A 20 3.60 15.28 10.18
CA GLU A 20 3.68 16.56 10.89
C GLU A 20 5.11 17.12 10.92
N SER A 21 6.13 16.25 10.88
CA SER A 21 7.54 16.63 10.86
C SER A 21 8.05 16.97 9.46
N ASN A 22 7.40 16.47 8.41
CA ASN A 22 7.74 16.77 7.03
C ASN A 22 6.49 16.73 6.12
N PRO A 23 5.77 17.86 5.96
CA PRO A 23 4.56 17.94 5.14
C PRO A 23 4.78 17.52 3.66
N TYR A 24 6.03 17.51 3.21
CA TYR A 24 6.43 17.05 1.88
C TYR A 24 6.34 15.53 1.69
N SER A 25 6.10 14.77 2.77
CA SER A 25 5.91 13.32 2.74
C SER A 25 4.43 12.91 2.95
N ASP A 26 3.50 13.86 2.80
CA ASP A 26 2.08 13.55 2.76
C ASP A 26 1.78 12.59 1.60
N GLY A 27 1.00 11.55 1.90
CA GLY A 27 0.80 10.44 0.97
C GLY A 27 -0.52 9.71 1.16
N ILE A 28 -0.88 8.95 0.13
CA ILE A 28 -2.02 8.03 0.17
C ILE A 28 -1.46 6.63 0.42
N GLN A 29 -1.95 5.98 1.47
CA GLN A 29 -1.54 4.62 1.83
C GLN A 29 -2.75 3.71 1.75
N TYR A 30 -2.62 2.58 1.06
CA TYR A 30 -3.59 1.50 1.06
C TYR A 30 -3.02 0.32 1.83
N ILE A 31 -3.80 -0.19 2.79
CA ILE A 31 -3.38 -1.26 3.70
C ILE A 31 -4.32 -2.45 3.57
N LYS A 32 -3.78 -3.63 3.31
CA LYS A 32 -4.53 -4.89 3.33
C LYS A 32 -3.85 -5.87 4.27
N ARG A 33 -4.58 -6.31 5.29
CA ARG A 33 -4.14 -7.40 6.15
C ARG A 33 -4.58 -8.70 5.53
N ASP A 34 -3.64 -9.60 5.27
CA ASP A 34 -3.98 -10.94 4.82
C ASP A 34 -4.56 -11.70 6.02
N LYS A 35 -5.86 -11.95 5.98
CA LYS A 35 -6.54 -12.88 6.86
C LYS A 35 -6.52 -14.23 6.15
N ASP A 36 -6.03 -15.27 6.82
CA ASP A 36 -5.92 -16.65 6.30
C ASP A 36 -4.69 -16.95 5.44
N SER A 37 -3.57 -16.25 5.67
CA SER A 37 -2.29 -16.68 5.09
C SER A 37 -1.70 -17.86 5.87
N GLU A 38 -0.86 -18.70 5.23
CA GLU A 38 -0.06 -19.70 5.96
C GLU A 38 0.77 -19.07 7.10
N MET A 39 1.05 -17.76 7.00
CA MET A 39 1.73 -16.99 8.03
C MET A 39 0.91 -16.90 9.32
N ASP A 40 -0.41 -16.75 9.25
CA ASP A 40 -1.27 -16.73 10.44
C ASP A 40 -1.16 -18.05 11.23
N ARG A 41 -0.94 -19.19 10.53
CA ARG A 41 -0.74 -20.51 11.17
C ARG A 41 0.54 -20.57 11.99
N VAL A 42 1.60 -19.92 11.54
CA VAL A 42 2.85 -19.76 12.32
C VAL A 42 2.80 -18.58 13.28
N GLY A 43 1.65 -17.89 13.37
CA GLY A 43 1.42 -16.76 14.27
C GLY A 43 2.03 -15.45 13.81
N MET A 44 2.15 -15.28 12.50
CA MET A 44 2.69 -14.08 11.90
C MET A 44 1.61 -13.40 11.06
N ILE A 45 1.39 -12.12 11.33
CA ILE A 45 0.40 -11.33 10.60
C ILE A 45 1.12 -10.65 9.44
N SER A 46 0.70 -10.93 8.21
CA SER A 46 1.19 -10.19 7.04
C SER A 46 0.24 -9.05 6.68
N THR A 47 0.80 -7.87 6.45
CA THR A 47 0.06 -6.70 6.00
C THR A 47 0.78 -6.10 4.80
N LYS A 48 0.09 -6.02 3.67
CA LYS A 48 0.56 -5.39 2.45
C LYS A 48 0.25 -3.90 2.46
N TYR A 49 1.22 -3.10 2.04
CA TYR A 49 1.17 -1.65 1.93
C TYR A 49 1.43 -1.24 0.49
N ILE A 50 0.63 -0.29 0.00
CA ILE A 50 0.83 0.40 -1.27
C ILE A 50 0.75 1.90 -0.97
N GLU A 51 1.85 2.61 -1.16
CA GLU A 51 2.02 4.00 -0.73
C GLU A 51 2.37 4.90 -1.91
N PHE A 52 1.69 6.04 -1.99
CA PHE A 52 1.88 7.05 -3.03
C PHE A 52 2.32 8.37 -2.39
N TYR A 53 3.54 8.80 -2.69
CA TYR A 53 4.10 10.08 -2.23
C TYR A 53 4.00 11.12 -3.34
N TYR A 54 2.98 11.98 -3.24
CA TYR A 54 2.60 12.89 -4.31
C TYR A 54 3.73 13.80 -4.79
N LEU A 55 4.50 14.36 -3.85
CA LEU A 55 5.54 15.35 -4.16
C LEU A 55 6.73 14.72 -4.91
N HIS A 56 7.19 13.55 -4.45
CA HIS A 56 8.35 12.88 -5.02
C HIS A 56 7.99 12.02 -6.24
N LYS A 57 6.69 11.82 -6.49
CA LYS A 57 6.17 10.88 -7.49
C LYS A 57 6.72 9.46 -7.27
N GLU A 58 6.77 9.04 -6.01
CA GLU A 58 7.29 7.74 -5.59
C GLU A 58 6.18 6.80 -5.15
N LEU A 59 6.25 5.55 -5.64
CA LEU A 59 5.37 4.46 -5.27
C LEU A 59 6.17 3.41 -4.50
N LEU A 60 5.76 3.11 -3.27
CA LEU A 60 6.32 2.02 -2.47
C LEU A 60 5.31 0.89 -2.31
N ILE A 61 5.77 -0.35 -2.47
CA ILE A 61 4.98 -1.56 -2.28
C ILE A 61 5.80 -2.54 -1.44
N TYR A 62 5.32 -2.82 -0.24
CA TYR A 62 6.01 -3.70 0.70
C TYR A 62 5.01 -4.49 1.55
N ASN A 63 5.51 -5.54 2.19
CA ASN A 63 4.79 -6.25 3.22
C ASN A 63 5.47 -6.03 4.57
N LYS A 64 4.67 -5.73 5.59
CA LYS A 64 5.08 -5.77 6.99
C LYS A 64 4.60 -7.08 7.60
N TYR A 65 5.49 -7.74 8.30
CA TYR A 65 5.18 -8.95 9.05
C TYR A 65 5.31 -8.67 10.55
N GLU A 66 4.27 -9.00 11.30
CA GLU A 66 4.26 -8.88 12.76
C GLU A 66 4.33 -10.29 13.36
N HIS A 67 5.41 -10.56 14.09
CA HIS A 67 5.70 -11.86 14.70
C HIS A 67 5.06 -11.97 16.08
N ARG A 68 4.89 -13.20 16.59
CA ARG A 68 4.32 -13.44 17.94
C ARG A 68 5.08 -12.75 19.07
N ASP A 69 6.39 -12.54 18.92
CA ASP A 69 7.25 -11.88 19.91
C ASP A 69 7.17 -10.35 19.85
N GLY A 70 6.29 -9.79 19.00
CA GLY A 70 6.10 -8.36 18.81
C GLY A 70 7.12 -7.72 17.87
N LYS A 71 8.10 -8.47 17.33
CA LYS A 71 9.00 -7.93 16.32
C LYS A 71 8.28 -7.69 15.01
N THR A 72 8.77 -6.71 14.27
CA THR A 72 8.28 -6.37 12.95
C THR A 72 9.40 -6.43 11.93
N THR A 73 9.18 -7.12 10.82
CA THR A 73 10.10 -7.17 9.68
C THR A 73 9.39 -6.71 8.42
N ASN A 74 10.12 -6.09 7.51
CA ASN A 74 9.58 -5.70 6.20
C ASN A 74 10.22 -6.55 5.10
N SER A 75 9.48 -6.85 4.04
CA SER A 75 10.06 -7.31 2.78
C SER A 75 9.84 -6.27 1.70
N ASP A 76 10.93 -5.86 1.06
CA ASP A 76 10.86 -5.06 -0.15
C ASP A 76 10.35 -5.93 -1.31
N SER A 77 9.47 -5.37 -2.14
CA SER A 77 8.85 -5.98 -3.34
C SER A 77 7.73 -7.00 -3.09
N GLY A 78 6.50 -6.49 -2.96
CA GLY A 78 5.29 -7.29 -3.18
C GLY A 78 4.94 -7.32 -4.68
N ALA A 79 4.71 -8.51 -5.23
CA ALA A 79 4.05 -8.61 -6.54
C ALA A 79 2.61 -8.08 -6.44
N LEU A 80 2.19 -7.37 -7.48
CA LEU A 80 0.80 -6.96 -7.65
C LEU A 80 0.07 -8.00 -8.49
N SER A 81 -1.12 -8.39 -8.04
CA SER A 81 -2.13 -8.98 -8.92
C SER A 81 -2.51 -8.00 -10.03
N LEU A 82 -3.13 -8.51 -11.09
CA LEU A 82 -3.59 -7.66 -12.20
C LEU A 82 -4.57 -6.59 -11.72
N GLU A 83 -5.47 -6.94 -10.79
CA GLU A 83 -6.43 -6.01 -10.21
C GLU A 83 -5.75 -4.94 -9.36
N GLU A 84 -4.76 -5.32 -8.54
CA GLU A 84 -3.96 -4.36 -7.78
C GLU A 84 -3.18 -3.42 -8.71
N PHE A 85 -2.59 -3.94 -9.78
CA PHE A 85 -1.90 -3.13 -10.79
C PHE A 85 -2.84 -2.12 -11.45
N ASN A 86 -4.05 -2.54 -11.83
CA ASN A 86 -5.04 -1.65 -12.42
C ASN A 86 -5.48 -0.55 -11.44
N ALA A 87 -5.63 -0.89 -10.15
CA ALA A 87 -5.94 0.10 -9.11
C ALA A 87 -4.78 1.10 -8.91
N VAL A 88 -3.53 0.63 -8.95
CA VAL A 88 -2.33 1.49 -8.90
C VAL A 88 -2.28 2.44 -10.10
N GLN A 89 -2.44 1.94 -11.33
CA GLN A 89 -2.44 2.77 -12.53
C GLN A 89 -3.49 3.88 -12.45
N LYS A 90 -4.67 3.55 -11.92
CA LYS A 90 -5.74 4.50 -11.72
C LYS A 90 -5.39 5.58 -10.69
N GLN A 91 -4.78 5.20 -9.57
CA GLN A 91 -4.32 6.15 -8.57
C GLN A 91 -3.28 7.13 -9.16
N ILE A 92 -2.34 6.63 -9.96
CA ILE A 92 -1.33 7.44 -10.65
C ILE A 92 -1.98 8.45 -11.60
N GLN A 93 -3.02 8.03 -12.35
CA GLN A 93 -3.79 8.93 -13.23
C GLN A 93 -4.54 10.00 -12.44
N GLU A 94 -5.19 9.63 -11.34
CA GLU A 94 -5.90 10.57 -10.45
C GLU A 94 -4.95 11.58 -9.80
N LEU A 95 -3.72 11.17 -9.48
CA LEU A 95 -2.63 12.05 -9.02
C LEU A 95 -1.96 12.83 -10.15
N GLN A 96 -2.39 12.64 -11.41
CA GLN A 96 -1.83 13.33 -12.58
C GLN A 96 -0.31 13.14 -12.73
N TRP A 97 0.22 12.00 -12.32
CA TRP A 97 1.65 11.67 -12.42
C TRP A 97 2.11 11.37 -13.85
N GLN A 98 1.30 11.67 -14.87
CA GLN A 98 1.67 11.42 -16.26
C GLN A 98 2.99 12.13 -16.59
N THR A 99 3.94 11.36 -17.11
CA THR A 99 5.16 11.87 -17.71
C THR A 99 4.74 12.72 -18.91
N HIS A 100 4.93 14.03 -18.81
CA HIS A 100 4.93 14.87 -20.02
C HIS A 100 6.07 14.33 -20.89
N SER A 101 5.68 13.79 -22.05
CA SER A 101 6.58 13.20 -23.04
C SER A 101 7.23 14.30 -23.88
#